data_AF-A0A800MEV1-F1
#
_entry.id   AF-A0A800MEV1-F1
#
_cell.length_a   1.000
_cell.length_b   1.000
_cell.length_c   1.000
_cell.angle_alpha   90.00
_cell.angle_beta   90.00
_cell.angle_gamma   90.00
#
_symmetry.space_group_name_H-M   'P 1'
#
loop_
_entity.id
_entity.type
_entity.pdbx_description
1 polymer ?
#
loop_
_entity_poly.entity_id
_entity_poly.type
_entity_poly.pdbx_seq_one_letter_code
_entity_poly.pdbx_strand_id
1 'polypeptide(L)'
;MSEHPPQFSVKKLWILLLVLTAAEVGYGEIGNRHFYDQKLLLWGGLLTFAYFKGYYIFQYFMHMKYEGAIVKGNVWFTVPLVVYLMIMIWPDTASNDKLNYEIAHQLDPMTGEIATIIEGSRNLVNEEFRYLYDDYAVTHPGAEIHGEGGH
;
A
#
# COMPACT_ATOMS: atom_id res chain seq x y z
N MET A 1 52.14 -7.82 -14.12
CA MET A 1 50.89 -7.50 -14.85
C MET A 1 50.25 -6.34 -14.11
N SER A 2 50.09 -5.18 -14.75
CA SER A 2 49.58 -3.97 -14.13
C SER A 2 48.08 -4.10 -13.89
N GLU A 3 47.74 -4.55 -12.69
CA GLU A 3 46.38 -4.77 -12.23
C GLU A 3 45.80 -3.43 -11.73
N HIS A 4 45.43 -2.55 -12.67
CA HIS A 4 44.54 -1.45 -12.37
C HIS A 4 43.11 -1.99 -12.41
N PRO A 5 42.42 -2.18 -11.26
CA PRO A 5 41.00 -2.49 -11.31
C PRO A 5 40.30 -1.35 -12.05
N PRO A 6 39.36 -1.64 -12.98
CA PRO A 6 38.70 -0.61 -13.75
C PRO A 6 38.05 0.38 -12.79
N GLN A 7 38.59 1.60 -12.70
CA GLN A 7 38.07 2.67 -11.86
C GLN A 7 36.65 3.00 -12.33
N PHE A 8 35.67 2.48 -11.61
CA PHE A 8 34.27 2.70 -11.91
C PHE A 8 33.90 4.13 -11.51
N SER A 9 33.50 4.95 -12.47
CA SER A 9 33.12 6.33 -12.19
C SER A 9 31.68 6.38 -11.67
N VAL A 10 31.53 6.41 -10.35
CA VAL A 10 30.24 6.59 -9.65
C VAL A 10 29.45 7.77 -10.22
N LYS A 11 30.14 8.85 -10.61
CA LYS A 11 29.54 10.04 -11.24
C LYS A 11 28.79 9.72 -12.54
N LYS A 12 29.35 8.86 -13.40
CA LYS A 12 28.70 8.45 -14.66
C LYS A 12 27.42 7.65 -14.38
N LEU A 13 27.45 6.77 -13.37
CA LEU A 13 26.29 5.96 -13.02
C LEU A 13 25.17 6.82 -12.41
N TRP A 14 25.53 7.81 -11.61
CA TRP A 14 24.58 8.81 -11.09
C TRP A 14 23.88 9.59 -12.21
N ILE A 15 24.65 10.06 -13.19
CA ILE A 15 24.10 10.76 -14.36
C ILE A 15 23.19 9.83 -15.18
N LEU A 16 23.60 8.57 -15.39
CA LEU A 16 22.81 7.58 -16.09
C LEU A 16 21.46 7.34 -15.42
N LEU A 17 21.45 7.12 -14.10
CA LEU A 17 20.22 6.92 -13.33
C LEU A 17 19.32 8.15 -13.36
N LEU A 18 19.91 9.34 -13.32
CA LEU A 18 19.17 10.59 -13.41
C LEU A 18 18.50 10.75 -14.77
N VAL A 19 19.21 10.46 -15.86
CA VAL A 19 18.65 10.45 -17.23
C VAL A 19 17.57 9.39 -17.37
N LEU A 20 17.79 8.18 -16.84
CA LEU A 20 16.81 7.10 -16.87
C LEU A 20 15.53 7.47 -16.11
N THR A 21 15.68 8.16 -14.98
CA THR A 21 14.55 8.66 -14.18
C THR A 21 13.79 9.78 -14.92
N ALA A 22 14.50 10.72 -15.54
CA ALA A 22 13.87 11.76 -16.36
C ALA A 22 13.12 11.17 -17.56
N ALA A 23 13.68 10.14 -18.19
CA ALA A 23 13.03 9.41 -19.27
C ALA A 23 11.79 8.63 -18.79
N GLU A 24 11.86 8.00 -17.61
CA GLU A 24 10.73 7.30 -16.99
C GLU A 24 9.56 8.27 -16.71
N VAL A 25 9.85 9.44 -16.12
CA VAL A 25 8.83 10.47 -15.86
C VAL A 25 8.25 11.02 -17.17
N GLY A 26 9.10 11.31 -18.17
CA GLY A 26 8.64 11.76 -19.48
C GLY A 26 7.77 10.71 -20.18
N TYR A 27 8.17 9.44 -20.12
CA TYR A 27 7.37 8.32 -20.64
C TYR A 27 6.02 8.20 -19.91
N GLY A 28 6.01 8.36 -18.59
CA GLY A 28 4.79 8.35 -17.79
C GLY A 28 3.84 9.50 -18.13
N GLU A 29 4.35 10.73 -18.26
CA GLU A 29 3.53 11.92 -18.56
C GLU A 29 2.97 11.87 -19.98
N ILE A 30 3.82 11.60 -20.98
CA ILE A 30 3.41 11.53 -22.39
C ILE A 30 2.52 10.31 -22.60
N GLY A 31 2.89 9.18 -22.00
CA GLY A 31 2.14 7.94 -22.03
C GLY A 31 0.72 8.09 -21.49
N ASN A 32 0.57 8.78 -20.36
CA ASN A 32 -0.75 9.03 -19.77
C ASN A 32 -1.63 9.94 -20.64
N ARG A 33 -1.03 10.86 -21.40
CA ARG A 33 -1.76 11.78 -22.29
C ARG A 33 -2.09 11.20 -23.68
N HIS A 34 -1.29 10.27 -24.20
CA HIS A 34 -1.46 9.75 -25.58
C HIS A 34 -1.87 8.29 -25.66
N PHE A 35 -1.59 7.49 -24.62
CA PHE A 35 -1.79 6.03 -24.63
C PHE A 35 -2.68 5.55 -23.47
N TYR A 36 -3.59 6.41 -22.99
CA TYR A 36 -4.47 6.07 -21.86
C TYR A 36 -5.28 4.77 -22.07
N ASP A 37 -5.74 4.53 -23.30
CA ASP A 37 -6.44 3.28 -23.66
C ASP A 37 -5.52 2.05 -23.71
N GLN A 38 -4.21 2.25 -23.89
CA GLN A 38 -3.20 1.19 -23.95
C GLN A 38 -2.46 1.07 -22.61
N LYS A 39 -3.22 0.83 -21.53
CA LYS A 39 -2.68 0.68 -20.17
C LYS A 39 -1.54 -0.33 -20.09
N LEU A 40 -1.61 -1.44 -20.83
CA LEU A 40 -0.55 -2.45 -20.84
C LEU A 40 0.79 -1.91 -21.37
N LEU A 41 0.76 -1.01 -22.37
CA LEU A 41 1.96 -0.43 -22.93
C LEU A 41 2.61 0.52 -21.93
N LEU A 42 1.80 1.38 -21.30
CA LEU A 42 2.22 2.31 -20.25
C LEU A 42 2.88 1.55 -19.09
N TRP A 43 2.18 0.55 -18.55
CA TRP A 43 2.66 -0.25 -17.42
C TRP A 43 3.89 -1.07 -17.79
N GLY A 44 3.92 -1.69 -18.97
CA GLY A 44 5.07 -2.45 -19.45
C GLY A 44 6.31 -1.58 -19.62
N GLY A 45 6.17 -0.38 -20.17
CA GLY A 45 7.26 0.59 -20.30
C GLY A 45 7.79 1.04 -18.94
N LEU A 46 6.89 1.42 -18.03
CA LEU A 46 7.24 1.78 -16.64
C LEU A 46 7.98 0.64 -15.93
N LEU A 47 7.48 -0.59 -16.02
CA LEU A 47 8.12 -1.76 -15.42
C LEU A 47 9.51 -2.01 -16.00
N THR A 48 9.69 -1.80 -17.31
CA THR A 48 10.99 -1.95 -17.98
C THR A 48 11.99 -0.93 -17.47
N PHE A 49 11.61 0.35 -17.34
CA PHE A 49 12.47 1.39 -16.75
C PHE A 49 12.82 1.08 -15.29
N ALA A 50 11.84 0.65 -14.49
CA ALA A 50 12.05 0.24 -13.11
C ALA A 50 13.03 -0.94 -13.01
N TYR A 51 12.92 -1.93 -13.90
CA TYR A 51 13.84 -3.07 -13.94
C TYR A 51 15.28 -2.64 -14.22
N PHE A 52 15.51 -1.83 -15.26
CA PHE A 52 16.87 -1.35 -15.59
C PHE A 52 17.45 -0.50 -14.46
N LYS A 53 16.66 0.40 -13.88
CA LYS A 53 17.08 1.21 -12.74
C LYS A 53 17.47 0.33 -11.55
N GLY A 54 16.60 -0.62 -11.19
CA GLY A 54 16.85 -1.60 -10.14
C GLY A 54 18.12 -2.42 -10.39
N TYR A 55 18.32 -2.87 -11.62
CA TYR A 55 19.52 -3.62 -12.03
C TYR A 55 20.81 -2.81 -11.84
N TYR A 56 20.84 -1.54 -12.29
CA TYR A 56 22.02 -0.69 -12.11
C TYR A 56 22.29 -0.39 -10.63
N ILE A 57 21.26 -0.14 -9.83
CA ILE A 57 21.40 0.08 -8.38
C ILE A 57 21.93 -1.18 -7.70
N PHE A 58 21.33 -2.32 -7.99
CA PHE A 58 21.71 -3.61 -7.43
C PHE A 58 23.17 -3.97 -7.76
N GLN A 59 23.56 -3.85 -9.02
CA GLN A 59 24.90 -4.26 -9.45
C GLN A 59 26.00 -3.32 -8.92
N TYR A 60 25.73 -2.01 -8.88
CA TYR A 60 26.78 -1.00 -8.67
C TYR A 60 26.69 -0.27 -7.33
N PHE A 61 25.51 0.03 -6.80
CA PHE A 61 25.38 0.68 -5.48
C PHE A 61 25.42 -0.32 -4.33
N MET A 62 24.80 -1.49 -4.50
CA MET A 62 24.88 -2.57 -3.50
C MET A 62 26.18 -3.38 -3.62
N HIS A 63 27.11 -3.01 -4.50
CA HIS A 63 28.40 -3.68 -4.71
C HIS A 63 28.30 -5.19 -5.02
N MET A 64 27.12 -5.69 -5.42
CA MET A 64 26.88 -7.10 -5.69
C MET A 64 27.78 -7.66 -6.81
N LYS A 65 28.29 -6.81 -7.70
CA LYS A 65 29.32 -7.22 -8.67
C LYS A 65 30.58 -7.78 -8.01
N TYR A 66 30.96 -7.22 -6.86
CA TYR A 66 32.24 -7.46 -6.18
C TYR A 66 32.12 -8.35 -4.95
N GLU A 67 30.88 -8.62 -4.48
CA GLU A 67 30.65 -9.48 -3.32
C GLU A 67 30.68 -10.98 -3.63
N GLY A 68 30.93 -11.76 -2.58
CA GLY A 68 31.03 -13.23 -2.61
C GLY A 68 29.70 -13.94 -2.91
N ALA A 69 29.81 -15.20 -3.30
CA ALA A 69 28.67 -16.03 -3.73
C ALA A 69 27.56 -16.17 -2.67
N ILE A 70 27.90 -16.06 -1.38
CA ILE A 70 26.95 -16.20 -0.27
C ILE A 70 25.92 -15.05 -0.27
N VAL A 71 26.36 -13.81 -0.43
CA VAL A 71 25.44 -12.66 -0.44
C VAL A 71 24.54 -12.69 -1.67
N LYS A 72 25.09 -13.10 -2.82
CA LYS A 72 24.33 -13.35 -4.06
C LYS A 72 23.25 -14.41 -3.89
N GLY A 73 23.56 -15.52 -3.21
CA GLY A 73 22.60 -16.58 -2.91
C GLY A 73 21.48 -16.10 -1.99
N ASN A 74 21.80 -15.30 -0.97
CA ASN A 74 20.79 -14.77 -0.05
C ASN A 74 19.80 -13.84 -0.78
N VAL A 75 20.29 -12.92 -1.61
CA VAL A 75 19.39 -12.04 -2.36
C VAL A 75 18.54 -12.84 -3.34
N TRP A 76 19.12 -13.82 -4.03
CA TRP A 76 18.37 -14.69 -4.95
C TRP A 76 17.23 -15.44 -4.26
N PHE A 77 17.40 -15.84 -2.99
CA PHE A 77 16.34 -16.46 -2.19
C PHE A 77 15.28 -15.45 -1.73
N THR A 78 15.67 -14.22 -1.41
CA THR A 78 14.74 -13.19 -0.91
C THR A 78 13.77 -12.68 -1.99
N VAL A 79 14.19 -12.62 -3.26
CA VAL A 79 13.35 -12.14 -4.37
C VAL A 79 12.05 -12.96 -4.53
N PRO A 80 12.09 -14.31 -4.70
CA PRO A 80 10.87 -15.10 -4.80
C PRO A 80 10.05 -15.10 -3.49
N LEU A 81 10.70 -14.99 -2.34
CA LEU A 81 10.01 -14.88 -1.06
C LEU A 81 9.17 -13.60 -0.97
N VAL A 82 9.73 -12.45 -1.37
CA VAL A 82 8.99 -11.17 -1.42
C VAL A 82 7.82 -11.26 -2.39
N VAL A 83 8.04 -11.86 -3.58
CA VAL A 83 6.95 -12.06 -4.55
C VAL A 83 5.84 -12.95 -3.97
N TYR A 84 6.21 -14.04 -3.31
CA TYR A 84 5.25 -14.92 -2.64
C TYR A 84 4.43 -14.18 -1.57
N LEU A 85 5.09 -13.40 -0.70
CA LEU A 85 4.40 -12.59 0.31
C LEU A 85 3.49 -11.54 -0.31
N MET A 86 3.91 -10.88 -1.39
CA MET A 86 3.08 -9.93 -2.11
C MET A 86 1.81 -10.58 -2.69
N ILE A 87 1.94 -11.79 -3.26
CA ILE A 87 0.77 -12.55 -3.76
C ILE A 87 -0.16 -12.94 -2.61
N MET A 88 0.40 -13.36 -1.47
CA MET A 88 -0.38 -13.76 -0.31
C MET A 88 -1.15 -12.58 0.31
N ILE A 89 -0.54 -11.39 0.31
CA ILE A 89 -1.12 -10.15 0.88
C ILE A 89 -2.03 -9.43 -0.13
N TRP A 90 -1.93 -9.72 -1.42
CA TRP A 90 -2.74 -9.13 -2.48
C TRP A 90 -4.25 -9.15 -2.22
N PRO A 91 -4.89 -10.28 -1.83
CA PRO A 91 -6.33 -10.30 -1.59
C PRO A 91 -6.75 -9.35 -0.46
N ASP A 92 -5.94 -9.22 0.59
CA ASP A 92 -6.24 -8.36 1.75
C ASP A 92 -6.03 -6.87 1.48
N THR A 93 -5.15 -6.51 0.55
CA THR A 93 -4.74 -5.12 0.32
C THR A 93 -5.31 -4.53 -0.96
N ALA A 94 -5.21 -5.24 -2.08
CA ALA A 94 -5.57 -4.73 -3.39
C ALA A 94 -6.97 -5.16 -3.86
N SER A 95 -7.50 -6.26 -3.32
CA SER A 95 -8.82 -6.80 -3.69
C SER A 95 -9.87 -6.65 -2.58
N ASN A 96 -9.52 -5.98 -1.48
CA ASN A 96 -10.40 -5.80 -0.34
C ASN A 96 -11.01 -4.38 -0.38
N ASP A 97 -12.19 -4.26 -0.99
CA ASP A 97 -12.93 -3.00 -1.07
C ASP A 97 -13.35 -2.45 0.31
N LYS A 98 -13.26 -3.27 1.37
CA LYS A 98 -13.57 -2.85 2.75
C LYS A 98 -12.45 -2.01 3.40
N LEU A 99 -11.25 -1.95 2.80
CA LEU A 99 -10.12 -1.19 3.34
C LEU A 99 -10.03 0.25 2.81
N ASN A 100 -10.72 0.56 1.70
CA ASN A 100 -10.78 1.89 1.10
C ASN A 100 -12.01 2.64 1.63
N TYR A 101 -11.85 3.32 2.77
CA TYR A 101 -12.87 4.22 3.30
C TYR A 101 -12.54 5.68 2.97
N GLU A 102 -13.54 6.47 2.59
CA GLU A 102 -13.40 7.93 2.52
C GLU A 102 -13.05 8.48 3.92
N ILE A 103 -12.32 9.60 3.96
CA ILE A 103 -12.00 10.30 5.20
C ILE A 103 -13.34 10.68 5.85
N ALA A 104 -13.60 10.15 7.06
CA ALA A 104 -14.81 10.29 7.89
C ALA A 104 -15.76 9.08 8.00
N HIS A 105 -15.28 7.86 7.75
CA HIS A 105 -15.98 6.62 8.10
C HIS A 105 -15.21 5.81 9.14
N GLN A 106 -15.93 5.23 10.10
CA GLN A 106 -15.40 4.37 11.15
C GLN A 106 -16.08 2.99 11.01
N LEU A 107 -15.33 1.90 11.24
CA LEU A 107 -15.96 0.59 11.31
C LEU A 107 -16.94 0.57 12.49
N ASP A 108 -18.20 0.22 12.22
CA ASP A 108 -19.19 0.00 13.26
C ASP A 108 -18.81 -1.28 14.04
N PRO A 109 -18.52 -1.18 15.35
CA PRO A 109 -18.08 -2.33 16.14
C PRO A 109 -19.16 -3.42 16.28
N MET A 110 -20.42 -3.14 15.95
CA MET A 110 -21.54 -4.08 16.11
C MET A 110 -21.78 -4.98 14.90
N THR A 111 -21.53 -4.48 13.68
CA THR A 111 -21.85 -5.17 12.42
C THR A 111 -20.64 -5.45 11.54
N GLY A 112 -19.50 -4.79 11.82
CA GLY A 112 -18.33 -4.83 10.94
C GLY A 112 -18.56 -4.15 9.59
N GLU A 113 -19.63 -3.36 9.47
CA GLU A 113 -19.94 -2.54 8.31
C GLU A 113 -19.38 -1.12 8.46
N ILE A 114 -19.18 -0.45 7.33
CA ILE A 114 -18.58 0.89 7.27
C ILE A 114 -19.68 1.91 7.54
N ALA A 115 -19.67 2.53 8.72
CA ALA A 115 -20.62 3.58 9.09
C ALA A 115 -19.95 4.96 9.01
N THR A 116 -20.75 6.01 8.76
CA THR A 116 -20.26 7.40 8.89
C THR A 116 -19.84 7.65 10.35
N ILE A 117 -18.86 8.52 10.62
CA ILE A 117 -18.44 8.85 12.01
C ILE A 117 -19.65 9.24 12.89
N ILE A 118 -20.66 9.90 12.33
CA ILE A 118 -21.88 10.33 13.04
C ILE A 118 -22.79 9.14 13.38
N GLU A 119 -22.85 8.10 12.54
CA GLU A 119 -23.59 6.86 12.85
C GLU A 119 -22.82 5.96 13.80
N GLY A 120 -21.52 5.72 13.55
CA GLY A 120 -20.68 4.93 14.45
C GLY A 120 -20.63 5.53 15.87
N SER A 121 -20.54 6.85 15.98
CA SER A 121 -20.60 7.54 17.27
C SER A 121 -21.99 7.51 17.90
N ARG A 122 -23.09 7.56 17.11
CA ARG A 122 -24.45 7.41 17.66
C ARG A 122 -24.71 6.00 18.17
N ASN A 123 -24.21 4.98 17.49
CA ASN A 123 -24.36 3.58 17.90
C ASN A 123 -23.56 3.30 19.18
N LEU A 124 -22.34 3.84 19.30
CA LEU A 124 -21.55 3.80 20.54
C LEU A 124 -22.22 4.53 21.71
N VAL A 125 -22.79 5.71 21.47
CA VAL A 125 -23.54 6.47 22.48
C VAL A 125 -24.81 5.73 22.91
N ASN A 126 -25.54 5.15 21.96
CA ASN A 126 -26.71 4.32 22.26
C ASN A 126 -26.35 3.06 23.06
N GLU A 127 -25.14 2.50 22.87
CA GLU A 127 -24.64 1.40 23.70
C GLU A 127 -24.37 1.86 25.13
N GLU A 128 -23.68 2.99 25.32
CA GLU A 128 -23.41 3.59 26.64
C GLU A 128 -24.71 3.84 27.43
N PHE A 129 -25.76 4.32 26.75
CA PHE A 129 -27.07 4.51 27.35
C PHE A 129 -27.90 3.21 27.49
N ARG A 130 -27.57 2.15 26.75
CA ARG A 130 -28.24 0.85 26.86
C ARG A 130 -27.89 0.15 28.17
N TYR A 131 -26.65 0.24 28.62
CA TYR A 131 -26.27 -0.31 29.94
C TYR A 131 -26.99 0.41 31.07
N LEU A 132 -27.17 1.73 30.95
CA LEU A 132 -27.97 2.54 31.88
C LEU A 132 -29.47 2.17 31.84
N TYR A 133 -30.00 1.85 30.65
CA TYR A 133 -31.39 1.41 30.48
C TYR A 133 -31.64 0.02 31.06
N ASP A 134 -30.76 -0.93 30.80
CA ASP A 134 -30.89 -2.30 31.32
C ASP A 134 -30.75 -2.31 32.86
N ASP A 135 -29.87 -1.48 33.44
CA ASP A 135 -29.76 -1.33 34.91
C ASP A 135 -31.00 -0.65 35.54
N TYR A 136 -31.58 0.35 34.86
CA TYR A 136 -32.83 1.00 35.29
C TYR A 136 -34.04 0.08 35.18
N ALA A 137 -34.15 -0.71 34.12
CA ALA A 137 -35.24 -1.66 33.90
C ALA A 137 -35.19 -2.83 34.90
N VAL A 138 -33.99 -3.24 35.32
CA VAL A 138 -33.80 -4.25 36.38
C VAL A 138 -34.19 -3.72 37.76
N THR A 139 -33.97 -2.43 38.03
CA THR A 139 -34.35 -1.80 39.31
C THR A 139 -35.80 -1.31 39.36
N HIS A 140 -36.46 -1.10 38.21
CA HIS A 140 -37.85 -0.64 38.11
C HIS A 140 -38.66 -1.49 37.11
N PRO A 141 -39.05 -2.73 37.48
CA PRO A 141 -39.82 -3.61 36.60
C PRO A 141 -41.25 -3.06 36.42
N GLY A 142 -41.50 -2.38 35.30
CA GLY A 142 -42.84 -1.87 34.92
C GLY A 142 -42.91 -0.43 34.42
N ALA A 143 -41.79 0.28 34.28
CA ALA A 143 -41.78 1.61 33.66
C ALA A 143 -41.83 1.49 32.12
N GLU A 144 -43.04 1.52 31.53
CA GLU A 144 -43.21 1.76 30.08
C GLU A 144 -43.05 3.24 29.78
N ILE A 145 -42.11 3.58 28.91
CA ILE A 145 -41.89 4.97 28.48
C ILE A 145 -42.64 5.20 27.17
N HIS A 146 -43.68 6.04 27.21
CA HIS A 146 -44.29 6.61 26.01
C HIS A 146 -43.29 7.56 25.34
N GLY A 147 -42.59 7.07 24.32
CA GLY A 147 -41.79 7.91 23.43
C GLY A 147 -42.69 8.58 22.39
N GLU A 148 -43.06 9.84 22.61
CA GLU A 148 -43.52 10.71 21.52
C GLU A 148 -42.36 10.92 20.54
N GLY A 149 -42.45 10.28 19.37
CA GLY A 149 -41.66 10.63 18.21
C GLY A 149 -42.20 11.92 17.60
N GLY A 150 -41.47 13.01 17.78
CA GLY A 150 -41.71 14.28 17.09
C GLY A 150 -41.22 14.21 15.63
N HIS A 151 -42.14 14.54 14.72
CA HIS A 151 -41.93 14.78 13.29
C HIS A 151 -41.07 16.01 13.01
#